data_AF-A0A3B9GCW3-F1
#
_entry.id   AF-A0A3B9GCW3-F1
#
_cell.length_a   1.000
_cell.length_b   1.000
_cell.length_c   1.000
_cell.angle_alpha   90.00
_cell.angle_beta   90.00
_cell.angle_gamma   90.00
#
_symmetry.space_group_name_H-M   'P 1'
#
loop_
_entity.id
_entity.type
_entity.pdbx_description
1 polymer ?
#
loop_
_entity_poly.entity_id
_entity_poly.type
_entity_poly.pdbx_seq_one_letter_code
_entity_poly.pdbx_strand_id
1 'polypeptide(L)'
;MKRVFMQCKTTSGKTEANWTVRSGDFYMKRVYLVLLLTAFPALAELKLPNFFSDGMVLQRNTTASIWGWTEPNAPVKLSFAGEDHGTRADQNGDWKFDLKGLKANAKGSQLVVEAAGSKKVIKDVLVGEVWLASGQSNMEWRVSGSANAKEEVAKANDPLLRVFVSANVAENRPQQNWRGNWKKTQPQDTGSFTAVGYYFAKKLRAELGVPVGVIECAWGGKPVQAFTSEEALGELPAGKKLLEMKAKALAGYDSKKVEENFKKQVKTFKEKLAQWEKDKKGRKPRGPRKVSDPGKNPSMPSTIYNGMIAPIVGYGNRGAIWYQGESNANGGTARSYEELLGCMVDDWRQRWGHDLSFYWVQLANFREPTTEAGTESDWVVVQDEMRRALKSIPKSGMAVINDIGDARDIHPKNKHDVGERLARWALVQDYGKKDVVISGPLYSGMEKKDGKIVVSFDHSSGLKTRDGKDLQRFEIADVDGKWQWAQAKIDGEKVAIWHDAIKNPTKVRYAWASNPLGANLVNGEGLPASCFTTE
;
A
#
# COMPACT_ATOMS: atom_id res chain seq x y z
N MET A 1 8.16 43.90 44.06
CA MET A 1 8.86 43.56 45.33
C MET A 1 9.47 44.83 45.89
N LYS A 2 8.89 45.37 46.97
CA LYS A 2 9.46 46.51 47.71
C LYS A 2 10.66 46.00 48.50
N ARG A 3 11.83 46.61 48.34
CA ARG A 3 12.97 46.45 49.24
C ARG A 3 13.30 47.81 49.83
N VAL A 4 12.91 47.98 51.09
CA VAL A 4 13.32 49.07 51.97
C VAL A 4 14.60 48.61 52.64
N PHE A 5 15.69 49.35 52.46
CA PHE A 5 16.93 49.11 53.20
C PHE A 5 17.00 50.08 54.38
N MET A 6 16.98 49.49 55.57
CA MET A 6 17.14 50.14 56.86
C MET A 6 18.57 49.89 57.32
N GLN A 7 19.35 50.94 57.52
CA GLN A 7 20.68 50.86 58.12
C GLN A 7 20.65 51.64 59.44
N CYS A 8 20.73 50.90 60.54
CA CYS A 8 20.74 51.42 61.90
C CYS A 8 22.19 51.40 62.42
N LYS A 9 22.72 52.56 62.81
CA LYS A 9 23.87 52.66 63.71
C LYS A 9 23.39 53.26 65.03
N THR A 10 23.68 52.57 66.12
CA THR A 10 23.30 52.92 67.49
C THR A 10 24.44 53.67 68.18
N THR A 11 24.15 54.88 68.68
CA THR A 11 24.79 55.45 69.87
C THR A 11 23.78 56.37 70.56
N SER A 12 23.44 56.01 71.80
CA SER A 12 22.90 56.83 72.90
C SER A 12 21.98 58.03 72.58
N GLY A 13 20.72 57.89 73.00
CA GLY A 13 19.92 59.01 73.51
C GLY A 13 19.10 59.77 72.48
N LYS A 14 17.80 59.44 72.45
CA LYS A 14 16.64 60.22 71.98
C LYS A 14 16.93 61.34 70.98
N THR A 15 16.46 61.19 69.75
CA THR A 15 16.19 62.36 68.89
C THR A 15 15.06 62.06 67.91
N GLU A 16 14.07 62.93 67.94
CA GLU A 16 12.91 63.00 67.04
C GLU A 16 13.37 63.40 65.64
N ALA A 17 12.85 62.73 64.60
CA ALA A 17 13.13 63.08 63.22
C ALA A 17 11.91 63.79 62.60
N ASN A 18 12.02 65.12 62.49
CA ASN A 18 11.11 65.96 61.73
C ASN A 18 11.41 65.88 60.22
N TRP A 19 10.33 65.86 59.44
CA TRP A 19 10.33 65.78 57.98
C TRP A 19 10.66 67.14 57.35
N THR A 20 11.47 67.13 56.29
CA THR A 20 11.55 68.26 55.36
C THR A 20 11.66 67.74 53.93
N VAL A 21 10.62 68.03 53.13
CA VAL A 21 10.59 67.81 51.69
C VAL A 21 11.26 69.01 51.01
N ARG A 22 12.23 68.77 50.13
CA ARG A 22 12.70 69.77 49.15
C ARG A 22 12.55 69.22 47.75
N SER A 23 11.78 69.96 46.96
CA SER A 23 11.54 69.81 45.53
C SER A 23 12.81 70.07 44.72
N GLY A 24 13.06 69.21 43.73
CA GLY A 24 14.06 69.41 42.69
C GLY A 24 13.48 68.93 41.36
N ASP A 25 13.16 69.86 40.48
CA ASP A 25 12.67 69.61 39.13
C ASP A 25 13.77 68.96 38.28
N PHE A 26 13.59 67.69 37.92
CA PHE A 26 14.41 67.01 36.93
C PHE A 26 13.68 67.01 35.58
N TYR A 27 14.21 67.78 34.62
CA TYR A 27 13.84 67.72 33.22
C TYR A 27 14.16 66.33 32.64
N MET A 28 13.15 65.46 32.52
CA MET A 28 13.25 64.23 31.72
C MET A 28 13.09 64.56 30.22
N LYS A 29 14.19 64.59 29.48
CA LYS A 29 14.15 64.41 28.02
C LYS A 29 13.70 62.98 27.73
N ARG A 30 12.43 62.80 27.36
CA ARG A 30 11.90 61.53 26.83
C ARG A 30 12.49 61.29 25.44
N VAL A 31 13.53 60.47 25.35
CA VAL A 31 13.99 59.88 24.09
C VAL A 31 13.03 58.73 23.77
N TYR A 32 12.11 58.96 22.82
CA TYR A 32 11.30 57.90 22.25
C TYR A 32 12.17 57.11 21.25
N LEU A 33 12.74 56.00 21.71
CA LEU A 33 13.34 55.02 20.82
C LEU A 33 12.21 54.27 20.09
N VAL A 34 11.86 54.75 18.89
CA VAL A 34 10.98 54.02 17.98
C VAL A 34 11.75 52.79 17.50
N LEU A 35 11.52 51.64 18.13
CA LEU A 35 11.88 50.35 17.55
C LEU A 35 10.99 50.14 16.32
N LEU A 36 11.50 50.48 15.15
CA LEU A 36 11.01 49.98 13.88
C LEU A 36 11.17 48.45 13.90
N LEU A 37 10.11 47.75 14.33
CA LEU A 37 9.93 46.32 14.04
C LEU A 37 9.77 46.21 12.52
N THR A 38 10.88 46.14 11.81
CA THR A 38 10.89 45.66 10.43
C THR A 38 10.50 44.19 10.47
N ALA A 39 9.21 43.92 10.37
CA ALA A 39 8.72 42.60 10.02
C ALA A 39 9.27 42.31 8.61
N PHE A 40 10.40 41.61 8.53
CA PHE A 40 10.80 40.98 7.28
C PHE A 40 9.64 40.06 6.90
N PRO A 41 8.99 40.24 5.74
CA PRO A 41 8.04 39.25 5.27
C PRO A 41 8.80 37.94 5.20
N ALA A 42 8.38 36.96 6.00
CA ALA A 42 8.84 35.60 5.82
C ALA A 42 8.32 35.18 4.45
N LEU A 43 9.15 35.30 3.42
CA LEU A 43 8.81 34.88 2.06
C LEU A 43 8.43 33.41 2.15
N ALA A 44 7.15 33.10 1.97
CA ALA A 44 6.72 31.71 2.01
C ALA A 44 7.15 31.08 0.68
N GLU A 45 8.17 30.24 0.77
CA GLU A 45 8.76 29.58 -0.39
C GLU A 45 7.73 28.70 -1.10
N LEU A 46 7.69 28.77 -2.44
CA LEU A 46 6.99 27.82 -3.28
C LEU A 46 7.47 26.39 -2.99
N LYS A 47 6.56 25.52 -2.56
CA LYS A 47 6.82 24.11 -2.22
C LYS A 47 5.94 23.18 -3.05
N LEU A 48 6.52 22.02 -3.36
CA LEU A 48 5.85 20.91 -4.01
C LEU A 48 5.99 19.66 -3.13
N PRO A 49 5.05 18.71 -3.19
CA PRO A 49 5.30 17.36 -2.71
C PRO A 49 6.57 16.75 -3.34
N ASN A 50 7.33 15.97 -2.58
CA ASN A 50 8.64 15.47 -3.02
C ASN A 50 8.56 14.45 -4.17
N PHE A 51 7.40 13.83 -4.40
CA PHE A 51 7.18 12.93 -5.53
C PHE A 51 7.04 13.68 -6.87
N PHE A 52 6.86 15.00 -6.85
CA PHE A 52 7.13 15.85 -7.99
C PHE A 52 8.62 16.19 -8.03
N SER A 53 9.39 15.26 -8.58
CA SER A 53 10.85 15.32 -8.64
C SER A 53 11.38 14.87 -10.00
N ASP A 54 12.65 15.18 -10.24
CA ASP A 54 13.34 14.88 -11.50
C ASP A 54 13.14 13.41 -11.88
N GLY A 55 12.85 13.18 -13.16
CA GLY A 55 12.62 11.84 -13.68
C GLY A 55 11.20 11.31 -13.51
N MET A 56 10.24 12.09 -12.99
CA MET A 56 8.85 11.65 -12.88
C MET A 56 8.17 11.32 -14.22
N VAL A 57 7.06 10.58 -14.14
CA VAL A 57 6.22 10.23 -15.29
C VAL A 57 4.80 10.73 -15.03
N LEU A 58 4.27 11.55 -15.94
CA LEU A 58 2.87 12.00 -15.90
C LEU A 58 1.97 11.07 -16.70
N GLN A 59 0.75 10.85 -16.20
CA GLN A 59 -0.26 10.06 -16.89
C GLN A 59 -0.76 10.76 -18.15
N ARG A 60 -0.81 10.02 -19.26
CA ARG A 60 -1.37 10.45 -20.54
C ARG A 60 -2.87 10.19 -20.63
N ASN A 61 -3.53 10.86 -21.59
CA ASN A 61 -4.92 10.63 -22.00
C ASN A 61 -5.98 10.79 -20.89
N THR A 62 -5.60 11.29 -19.72
CA THR A 62 -6.49 11.66 -18.62
C THR A 62 -6.03 13.01 -18.06
N THR A 63 -6.43 13.34 -16.83
CA THR A 63 -5.94 14.52 -16.11
C THR A 63 -4.67 14.17 -15.33
N ALA A 64 -3.60 14.91 -15.57
CA ALA A 64 -2.40 14.92 -14.75
C ALA A 64 -2.43 16.14 -13.83
N SER A 65 -2.72 15.92 -12.56
CA SER A 65 -2.75 16.98 -11.55
C SER A 65 -1.34 17.32 -11.06
N ILE A 66 -1.04 18.62 -10.94
CA ILE A 66 0.16 19.13 -10.27
C ILE A 66 -0.30 20.12 -9.20
N TRP A 67 0.23 20.00 -7.99
CA TRP A 67 -0.18 20.84 -6.85
C TRP A 67 0.98 21.15 -5.92
N GLY A 68 0.75 22.10 -5.02
CA GLY A 68 1.71 22.48 -4.01
C GLY A 68 1.21 23.60 -3.12
N TRP A 69 2.16 24.25 -2.46
CA TRP A 69 1.92 25.30 -1.50
C TRP A 69 2.75 26.54 -1.81
N THR A 70 2.19 27.71 -1.56
CA THR A 70 2.89 29.01 -1.62
C THR A 70 2.16 30.01 -0.71
N GLU A 71 2.54 31.28 -0.76
CA GLU A 71 1.80 32.36 -0.08
C GLU A 71 0.31 32.38 -0.47
N PRO A 72 -0.62 32.59 0.48
CA PRO A 72 -2.04 32.71 0.19
C PRO A 72 -2.36 33.75 -0.88
N ASN A 73 -3.29 33.43 -1.79
CA ASN A 73 -3.71 34.28 -2.92
C ASN A 73 -2.61 34.62 -3.95
N ALA A 74 -1.39 34.10 -3.80
CA ALA A 74 -0.30 34.39 -4.73
C ALA A 74 -0.60 33.83 -6.12
N PRO A 75 -0.25 34.57 -7.20
CA PRO A 75 -0.32 34.04 -8.56
C PRO A 75 0.71 32.92 -8.73
N VAL A 76 0.26 31.81 -9.31
CA VAL A 76 1.10 30.65 -9.63
C VAL A 76 1.05 30.44 -11.14
N LYS A 77 2.22 30.24 -11.74
CA LYS A 77 2.36 29.87 -13.16
C LYS A 77 3.00 28.51 -13.26
N LEU A 78 2.53 27.71 -14.22
CA LEU A 78 3.12 26.42 -14.57
C LEU A 78 3.37 26.38 -16.07
N SER A 79 4.59 26.02 -16.47
CA SER A 79 4.97 25.79 -17.86
C SER A 79 5.36 24.32 -18.04
N PHE A 80 4.73 23.62 -18.97
CA PHE A 80 5.05 22.24 -19.29
C PHE A 80 4.71 21.92 -20.75
N ALA A 81 5.58 21.18 -21.44
CA ALA A 81 5.36 20.71 -22.81
C ALA A 81 5.00 21.82 -23.83
N GLY A 82 5.46 23.05 -23.62
CA GLY A 82 5.17 24.20 -24.48
C GLY A 82 3.84 24.89 -24.18
N GLU A 83 3.13 24.46 -23.13
CA GLU A 83 1.91 25.09 -22.63
C GLU A 83 2.21 25.84 -21.33
N ASP A 84 1.61 27.03 -21.21
CA ASP A 84 1.65 27.85 -20.01
C ASP A 84 0.26 27.90 -19.36
N HIS A 85 0.23 27.73 -18.05
CA HIS A 85 -0.98 27.76 -17.25
C HIS A 85 -0.81 28.76 -16.10
N GLY A 86 -1.90 29.41 -15.71
CA GLY A 86 -1.94 30.34 -14.58
C GLY A 86 -3.09 30.00 -13.63
N THR A 87 -2.82 30.05 -12.33
CA THR A 87 -3.83 29.95 -11.27
C THR A 87 -3.45 30.87 -10.10
N ARG A 88 -4.21 30.84 -9.02
CA ARG A 88 -3.85 31.45 -7.73
C ARG A 88 -3.93 30.41 -6.64
N ALA A 89 -3.03 30.53 -5.66
CA ALA A 89 -3.19 29.82 -4.41
C ALA A 89 -4.42 30.29 -3.66
N ASP A 90 -5.05 29.41 -2.92
CA ASP A 90 -6.22 29.74 -2.10
C ASP A 90 -5.83 30.48 -0.81
N GLN A 91 -6.77 30.61 0.12
CA GLN A 91 -6.55 31.29 1.41
C GLN A 91 -5.61 30.52 2.34
N ASN A 92 -5.43 29.21 2.13
CA ASN A 92 -4.50 28.37 2.88
C ASN A 92 -3.12 28.27 2.20
N GLY A 93 -3.00 28.79 0.97
CA GLY A 93 -1.79 28.71 0.17
C GLY A 93 -1.72 27.47 -0.74
N ASP A 94 -2.77 26.66 -0.78
CA ASP A 94 -2.88 25.49 -1.65
C ASP A 94 -3.18 25.92 -3.09
N TRP A 95 -2.56 25.28 -4.07
CA TRP A 95 -2.87 25.49 -5.48
C TRP A 95 -2.81 24.18 -6.26
N LYS A 96 -3.52 24.13 -7.38
CA LYS A 96 -3.57 22.96 -8.27
C LYS A 96 -3.70 23.36 -9.74
N PHE A 97 -3.04 22.62 -10.62
CA PHE A 97 -3.25 22.60 -12.06
C PHE A 97 -3.70 21.21 -12.50
N ASP A 98 -4.63 21.19 -13.45
CA ASP A 98 -5.10 19.97 -14.11
C ASP A 98 -4.65 20.00 -15.58
N LEU A 99 -3.58 19.28 -15.89
CA LEU A 99 -3.05 19.16 -17.25
C LEU A 99 -3.84 18.08 -17.98
N LYS A 100 -4.62 18.46 -19.00
CA LYS A 100 -5.54 17.56 -19.70
C LYS A 100 -4.96 17.12 -21.04
N GLY A 101 -5.24 15.88 -21.42
CA GLY A 101 -4.99 15.40 -22.78
C GLY A 101 -3.51 15.28 -23.15
N LEU A 102 -2.62 15.16 -22.16
CA LEU A 102 -1.19 14.98 -22.40
C LEU A 102 -0.96 13.73 -23.28
N LYS A 103 -0.18 13.91 -24.35
CA LYS A 103 0.21 12.82 -25.26
C LYS A 103 1.50 12.17 -24.76
N ALA A 104 1.63 10.86 -25.01
CA ALA A 104 2.85 10.13 -24.66
C ALA A 104 4.10 10.83 -25.23
N ASN A 105 5.10 11.02 -24.39
CA ASN A 105 6.36 11.65 -24.77
C ASN A 105 7.53 10.96 -24.07
N ALA A 106 8.35 10.28 -24.87
CA ALA A 106 9.56 9.60 -24.42
C ALA A 106 10.77 10.53 -24.28
N LYS A 107 10.68 11.78 -24.75
CA LYS A 107 11.72 12.80 -24.58
C LYS A 107 11.40 13.63 -23.33
N GLY A 108 12.26 13.52 -22.32
CA GLY A 108 12.12 14.26 -21.07
C GLY A 108 12.00 15.76 -21.30
N SER A 109 10.99 16.37 -20.68
CA SER A 109 10.71 17.81 -20.72
C SER A 109 10.95 18.44 -19.35
N GLN A 110 11.08 19.77 -19.29
CA GLN A 110 11.08 20.49 -18.02
C GLN A 110 9.65 20.90 -17.66
N LEU A 111 9.29 20.68 -16.41
CA LEU A 111 8.10 21.28 -15.79
C LEU A 111 8.59 22.40 -14.87
N VAL A 112 8.10 23.60 -15.09
CA VAL A 112 8.51 24.80 -14.35
C VAL A 112 7.31 25.35 -13.60
N VAL A 113 7.45 25.58 -12.30
CA VAL A 113 6.44 26.27 -11.48
C VAL A 113 7.05 27.53 -10.90
N GLU A 114 6.35 28.65 -11.02
CA GLU A 114 6.76 29.96 -10.51
C GLU A 114 5.64 30.56 -9.67
N ALA A 115 5.98 31.03 -8.46
CA ALA A 115 5.06 31.72 -7.55
C ALA A 115 5.84 32.57 -6.56
N ALA A 116 5.31 33.74 -6.19
CA ALA A 116 5.89 34.63 -5.16
C ALA A 116 7.41 34.88 -5.35
N GLY A 117 7.87 35.08 -6.59
CA GLY A 117 9.29 35.29 -6.92
C GLY A 117 10.19 34.05 -6.80
N SER A 118 9.64 32.90 -6.41
CA SER A 118 10.31 31.59 -6.36
C SER A 118 10.05 30.78 -7.62
N LYS A 119 11.03 29.96 -8.02
CA LYS A 119 10.96 29.07 -9.18
C LYS A 119 11.38 27.64 -8.79
N LYS A 120 10.57 26.65 -9.15
CA LYS A 120 10.90 25.22 -9.05
C LYS A 120 10.92 24.63 -10.47
N VAL A 121 11.99 23.90 -10.79
CA VAL A 121 12.17 23.25 -12.09
C VAL A 121 12.32 21.76 -11.84
N ILE A 122 11.42 20.97 -12.41
CA ILE A 122 11.46 19.51 -12.43
C ILE A 122 11.96 19.08 -13.81
N LYS A 123 13.06 18.34 -13.85
CA LYS A 123 13.74 17.94 -15.07
C LYS A 123 13.35 16.54 -15.50
N ASP A 124 13.49 16.29 -16.80
CA ASP A 124 13.33 14.96 -17.39
C ASP A 124 11.95 14.34 -17.07
N VAL A 125 10.89 15.14 -17.17
CA VAL A 125 9.51 14.67 -16.99
C VAL A 125 9.06 13.97 -18.27
N LEU A 126 8.65 12.71 -18.15
CA LEU A 126 8.03 11.95 -19.25
C LEU A 126 6.51 12.03 -19.16
N VAL A 127 5.85 11.72 -20.27
CA VAL A 127 4.40 11.50 -20.31
C VAL A 127 4.15 10.08 -20.83
N GLY A 128 3.38 9.29 -20.09
CA GLY A 128 3.17 7.87 -20.37
C GLY A 128 2.03 7.27 -19.56
N GLU A 129 2.13 5.98 -19.23
CA GLU A 129 1.22 5.34 -18.29
C GLU A 129 1.80 5.40 -16.88
N VAL A 130 0.97 5.60 -15.88
CA VAL A 130 1.34 5.59 -14.47
C VAL A 130 0.46 4.58 -13.75
N TRP A 131 1.08 3.73 -12.93
CA TRP A 131 0.39 2.73 -12.12
C TRP A 131 0.84 2.80 -10.67
N LEU A 132 -0.09 2.59 -9.74
CA LEU A 132 0.24 2.43 -8.33
C LEU A 132 0.57 0.96 -8.06
N ALA A 133 1.65 0.68 -7.34
CA ALA A 133 2.00 -0.66 -6.88
C ALA A 133 1.95 -0.73 -5.36
N SER A 134 0.90 -1.34 -4.81
CA SER A 134 0.63 -1.32 -3.37
C SER A 134 0.31 -2.70 -2.80
N GLY A 135 0.30 -2.79 -1.47
CA GLY A 135 0.11 -4.03 -0.73
C GLY A 135 1.21 -4.25 0.30
N GLN A 136 1.50 -5.52 0.60
CA GLN A 136 2.45 -5.88 1.66
C GLN A 136 3.77 -6.42 1.10
N SER A 137 4.41 -7.36 1.80
CA SER A 137 5.80 -7.74 1.61
C SER A 137 6.07 -8.36 0.26
N ASN A 138 5.08 -9.03 -0.34
CA ASN A 138 5.21 -9.55 -1.68
C ASN A 138 5.18 -8.47 -2.78
N MET A 139 4.46 -7.35 -2.56
CA MET A 139 4.57 -6.16 -3.42
C MET A 139 5.84 -5.35 -3.13
N GLU A 140 6.23 -5.21 -1.86
CA GLU A 140 7.46 -4.53 -1.45
C GLU A 140 8.74 -5.30 -1.85
N TRP A 141 8.59 -6.57 -2.21
CA TRP A 141 9.70 -7.46 -2.56
C TRP A 141 10.55 -6.85 -3.68
N ARG A 142 11.87 -6.87 -3.51
CA ARG A 142 12.78 -6.18 -4.41
C ARG A 142 13.20 -7.06 -5.59
N VAL A 143 13.49 -6.44 -6.75
CA VAL A 143 14.03 -7.17 -7.91
C VAL A 143 15.31 -7.93 -7.52
N SER A 144 16.17 -7.34 -6.69
CA SER A 144 17.39 -7.97 -6.17
C SER A 144 17.15 -9.28 -5.39
N GLY A 145 15.95 -9.48 -4.83
CA GLY A 145 15.56 -10.70 -4.13
C GLY A 145 14.78 -11.70 -4.98
N SER A 146 14.51 -11.40 -6.26
CA SER A 146 13.70 -12.24 -7.14
C SER A 146 14.52 -13.38 -7.75
N ALA A 147 13.84 -14.36 -8.34
CA ALA A 147 14.49 -15.34 -9.22
C ALA A 147 15.19 -14.61 -10.38
N ASN A 148 16.36 -15.10 -10.80
CA ASN A 148 17.18 -14.53 -11.88
C ASN A 148 17.62 -13.05 -11.70
N ALA A 149 17.56 -12.53 -10.46
CA ALA A 149 17.83 -11.12 -10.15
C ALA A 149 19.16 -10.58 -10.71
N LYS A 150 20.23 -11.37 -10.64
CA LYS A 150 21.57 -10.93 -11.11
C LYS A 150 21.55 -10.61 -12.61
N GLU A 151 20.96 -11.49 -13.40
CA GLU A 151 20.88 -11.33 -14.85
C GLU A 151 19.92 -10.19 -15.22
N GLU A 152 18.74 -10.15 -14.58
CA GLU A 152 17.76 -9.10 -14.83
C GLU A 152 18.32 -7.71 -14.54
N VAL A 153 19.00 -7.53 -13.39
CA VAL A 153 19.61 -6.25 -13.02
C VAL A 153 20.77 -5.89 -13.95
N ALA A 154 21.62 -6.86 -14.32
CA ALA A 154 22.75 -6.59 -15.22
C ALA A 154 22.30 -6.14 -16.63
N LYS A 155 21.15 -6.65 -17.11
CA LYS A 155 20.60 -6.32 -18.44
C LYS A 155 19.62 -5.15 -18.43
N ALA A 156 19.23 -4.64 -17.25
CA ALA A 156 18.25 -3.57 -17.13
C ALA A 156 18.74 -2.29 -17.81
N ASN A 157 18.08 -1.87 -18.90
CA ASN A 157 18.43 -0.66 -19.65
C ASN A 157 17.22 -0.11 -20.41
N ASP A 158 16.22 0.38 -19.67
CA ASP A 158 15.03 1.02 -20.24
C ASP A 158 14.69 2.30 -19.47
N PRO A 159 15.30 3.45 -19.81
CA PRO A 159 15.10 4.68 -19.05
C PRO A 159 13.67 5.25 -19.16
N LEU A 160 12.80 4.66 -19.99
CA LEU A 160 11.38 5.01 -20.11
C LEU A 160 10.50 4.22 -19.13
N LEU A 161 11.03 3.19 -18.48
CA LEU A 161 10.43 2.53 -17.32
C LEU A 161 11.05 3.13 -16.05
N ARG A 162 10.22 3.78 -15.24
CA ARG A 162 10.66 4.46 -14.03
C ARG A 162 9.82 4.06 -12.83
N VAL A 163 10.46 3.96 -11.67
CA VAL A 163 9.80 3.61 -10.41
C VAL A 163 10.08 4.70 -9.39
N PHE A 164 9.03 5.26 -8.79
CA PHE A 164 9.15 6.04 -7.58
C PHE A 164 9.31 5.08 -6.40
N VAL A 165 10.53 5.00 -5.87
CA VAL A 165 10.84 4.16 -4.71
C VAL A 165 10.65 4.98 -3.45
N SER A 166 9.71 4.55 -2.62
CA SER A 166 9.23 5.33 -1.49
C SER A 166 9.79 4.89 -0.13
N ALA A 167 9.70 5.78 0.86
CA ALA A 167 9.93 5.43 2.27
C ALA A 167 8.65 4.92 2.95
N ASN A 168 8.78 3.98 3.87
CA ASN A 168 7.64 3.52 4.66
C ASN A 168 7.33 4.51 5.80
N VAL A 169 6.11 5.05 5.80
CA VAL A 169 5.64 6.05 6.77
C VAL A 169 4.23 5.71 7.22
N ALA A 170 4.01 5.66 8.54
CA ALA A 170 2.71 5.42 9.13
C ALA A 170 2.38 6.56 10.10
N GLU A 171 1.23 7.18 9.90
CA GLU A 171 0.83 8.36 10.66
C GLU A 171 -0.64 8.32 11.04
N ASN A 172 -0.99 8.94 12.16
CA ASN A 172 -2.37 8.93 12.64
C ASN A 172 -3.27 9.89 11.86
N ARG A 173 -2.68 10.83 11.12
CA ARG A 173 -3.39 11.83 10.32
C ARG A 173 -2.84 11.85 8.89
N PRO A 174 -3.69 12.11 7.88
CA PRO A 174 -3.25 12.27 6.50
C PRO A 174 -2.06 13.21 6.38
N GLN A 175 -1.02 12.73 5.72
CA GLN A 175 0.13 13.53 5.34
C GLN A 175 -0.12 14.14 3.96
N GLN A 176 0.51 15.29 3.70
CA GLN A 176 0.44 15.97 2.41
C GLN A 176 1.70 15.73 1.55
N ASN A 177 2.77 15.23 2.17
CA ASN A 177 4.04 14.99 1.51
C ASN A 177 4.61 13.65 1.95
N TRP A 178 5.41 13.05 1.09
CA TRP A 178 5.96 11.73 1.27
C TRP A 178 7.36 11.61 0.67
N ARG A 179 8.25 10.85 1.32
CA ARG A 179 9.65 10.73 0.89
C ARG A 179 9.80 9.59 -0.10
N GLY A 180 10.61 9.82 -1.12
CA GLY A 180 10.99 8.85 -2.13
C GLY A 180 11.65 9.56 -3.30
N ASN A 181 12.10 8.80 -4.29
CA ASN A 181 12.69 9.36 -5.50
C ASN A 181 12.31 8.53 -6.73
N TRP A 182 12.12 9.20 -7.86
CA TRP A 182 12.02 8.54 -9.15
C TRP A 182 13.36 8.00 -9.57
N LYS A 183 13.36 6.75 -10.04
CA LYS A 183 14.54 6.04 -10.52
C LYS A 183 14.26 5.43 -11.87
N LYS A 184 15.26 5.46 -12.75
CA LYS A 184 15.21 4.85 -14.09
C LYS A 184 15.58 3.38 -14.02
N THR A 185 15.05 2.58 -14.93
CA THR A 185 15.50 1.18 -15.09
C THR A 185 16.89 1.17 -15.68
N GLN A 186 17.87 0.89 -14.82
CA GLN A 186 19.30 0.80 -15.12
C GLN A 186 19.97 -0.08 -14.05
N PRO A 187 21.15 -0.67 -14.30
CA PRO A 187 21.72 -1.69 -13.42
C PRO A 187 21.96 -1.22 -11.98
N GLN A 188 22.23 0.08 -11.79
CA GLN A 188 22.49 0.68 -10.48
C GLN A 188 21.24 0.80 -9.61
N ASP A 189 20.05 0.87 -10.21
CA ASP A 189 18.80 1.20 -9.52
C ASP A 189 17.77 0.08 -9.53
N THR A 190 17.70 -0.71 -10.60
CA THR A 190 16.63 -1.70 -10.82
C THR A 190 16.51 -2.71 -9.69
N GLY A 191 17.62 -3.10 -9.07
CA GLY A 191 17.64 -4.01 -7.92
C GLY A 191 16.81 -3.53 -6.72
N SER A 192 16.54 -2.22 -6.61
CA SER A 192 15.78 -1.59 -5.53
C SER A 192 14.28 -1.45 -5.81
N PHE A 193 13.78 -1.81 -6.99
CA PHE A 193 12.37 -1.62 -7.34
C PHE A 193 11.49 -2.71 -6.72
N THR A 194 10.21 -2.39 -6.45
CA THR A 194 9.16 -3.41 -6.34
C THR A 194 9.23 -4.36 -7.54
N ALA A 195 9.43 -5.65 -7.29
CA ALA A 195 9.64 -6.63 -8.34
C ALA A 195 8.38 -6.87 -9.17
N VAL A 196 7.23 -7.02 -8.50
CA VAL A 196 5.96 -7.22 -9.18
C VAL A 196 5.57 -6.00 -10.00
N GLY A 197 5.69 -4.80 -9.43
CA GLY A 197 5.45 -3.55 -10.17
C GLY A 197 6.42 -3.35 -11.34
N TYR A 198 7.69 -3.69 -11.15
CA TYR A 198 8.69 -3.64 -12.22
C TYR A 198 8.34 -4.57 -13.39
N TYR A 199 8.08 -5.85 -13.13
CA TYR A 199 7.77 -6.81 -14.21
C TYR A 199 6.43 -6.53 -14.90
N PHE A 200 5.44 -6.07 -14.14
CA PHE A 200 4.19 -5.53 -14.70
C PHE A 200 4.46 -4.37 -15.68
N ALA A 201 5.22 -3.36 -15.24
CA ALA A 201 5.54 -2.20 -16.06
C ALA A 201 6.44 -2.56 -17.26
N LYS A 202 7.36 -3.52 -17.09
CA LYS A 202 8.22 -4.04 -18.17
C LYS A 202 7.39 -4.68 -19.28
N LYS A 203 6.36 -5.46 -18.92
CA LYS A 203 5.42 -6.03 -19.90
C LYS A 203 4.62 -4.94 -20.61
N LEU A 204 4.09 -3.95 -19.88
CA LEU A 204 3.39 -2.82 -20.51
C LEU A 204 4.29 -1.99 -21.44
N ARG A 205 5.54 -1.74 -21.04
CA ARG A 205 6.54 -1.06 -21.87
C ARG A 205 6.73 -1.74 -23.22
N ALA A 206 6.90 -3.06 -23.20
CA ALA A 206 7.09 -3.86 -24.40
C ALA A 206 5.88 -3.82 -25.33
N GLU A 207 4.66 -3.86 -24.77
CA GLU A 207 3.42 -3.97 -25.54
C GLU A 207 2.84 -2.64 -26.02
N LEU A 208 3.12 -1.54 -25.30
CA LEU A 208 2.56 -0.22 -25.56
C LEU A 208 3.55 0.73 -26.23
N GLY A 209 4.86 0.50 -26.08
CA GLY A 209 5.90 1.35 -26.68
C GLY A 209 6.00 2.78 -26.11
N VAL A 210 5.28 3.10 -25.03
CA VAL A 210 5.27 4.43 -24.38
C VAL A 210 5.96 4.38 -23.01
N PRO A 211 6.37 5.51 -22.40
CA PRO A 211 6.89 5.51 -21.03
C PRO A 211 5.92 4.89 -20.03
N VAL A 212 6.45 4.24 -19.00
CA VAL A 212 5.67 3.68 -17.90
C VAL A 212 6.30 4.05 -16.57
N GLY A 213 5.54 4.71 -15.71
CA GLY A 213 5.87 5.02 -14.33
C GLY A 213 5.16 4.08 -13.37
N VAL A 214 5.84 3.65 -12.32
CA VAL A 214 5.23 2.97 -11.17
C VAL A 214 5.47 3.78 -9.92
N ILE A 215 4.42 4.05 -9.16
CA ILE A 215 4.55 4.62 -7.81
C ILE A 215 4.40 3.47 -6.82
N GLU A 216 5.48 3.10 -6.17
CA GLU A 216 5.47 2.05 -5.16
C GLU A 216 4.94 2.61 -3.84
N CYS A 217 3.91 1.97 -3.28
CA CYS A 217 3.32 2.24 -1.97
C CYS A 217 3.06 0.92 -1.22
N ALA A 218 4.10 0.17 -0.85
CA ALA A 218 3.94 -1.16 -0.24
C ALA A 218 4.69 -1.30 1.10
N TRP A 219 4.12 -2.05 2.05
CA TRP A 219 4.75 -2.29 3.36
C TRP A 219 4.46 -3.69 3.91
N GLY A 220 5.51 -4.47 4.12
CA GLY A 220 5.51 -5.83 4.63
C GLY A 220 4.69 -6.13 5.88
N GLY A 221 3.85 -7.16 5.79
CA GLY A 221 3.07 -7.73 6.91
C GLY A 221 2.01 -6.78 7.44
N LYS A 222 1.24 -6.15 6.54
CA LYS A 222 0.23 -5.15 6.86
C LYS A 222 -1.13 -5.53 6.28
N PRO A 223 -2.21 -5.41 7.07
CA PRO A 223 -3.53 -5.83 6.65
C PRO A 223 -4.19 -4.73 5.79
N VAL A 224 -5.18 -5.09 4.95
CA VAL A 224 -5.82 -4.17 4.00
C VAL A 224 -6.35 -2.89 4.67
N GLN A 225 -6.95 -2.98 5.86
CA GLN A 225 -7.48 -1.82 6.59
C GLN A 225 -6.43 -0.77 6.96
N ALA A 226 -5.13 -1.08 6.94
CA ALA A 226 -4.10 -0.07 7.16
C ALA A 226 -3.99 0.92 5.98
N PHE A 227 -4.42 0.50 4.78
CA PHE A 227 -4.36 1.23 3.51
C PHE A 227 -5.69 1.89 3.12
N THR A 228 -6.72 1.75 3.96
CA THR A 228 -8.04 2.38 3.78
C THR A 228 -8.21 3.55 4.74
N SER A 229 -8.85 4.63 4.29
CA SER A 229 -9.14 5.78 5.15
C SER A 229 -10.08 5.44 6.32
N GLU A 230 -10.03 6.25 7.39
CA GLU A 230 -10.92 6.04 8.54
C GLU A 230 -12.39 6.26 8.17
N GLU A 231 -12.63 7.24 7.29
CA GLU A 231 -13.94 7.57 6.75
C GLU A 231 -14.58 6.35 6.07
N ALA A 232 -13.89 5.75 5.11
CA ALA A 232 -14.42 4.59 4.39
C ALA A 232 -14.58 3.35 5.29
N LEU A 233 -13.63 3.08 6.18
CA LEU A 233 -13.78 2.00 7.16
C LEU A 233 -14.96 2.22 8.11
N GLY A 234 -15.28 3.47 8.40
CA GLY A 234 -16.41 3.86 9.22
C GLY A 234 -17.77 3.44 8.66
N GLU A 235 -17.86 3.14 7.36
CA GLU A 235 -19.10 2.72 6.71
C GLU A 235 -19.34 1.20 6.78
N LEU A 236 -18.31 0.40 7.08
CA LEU A 236 -18.41 -1.06 7.16
C LEU A 236 -18.56 -1.56 8.61
N PRO A 237 -19.43 -2.57 8.89
CA PRO A 237 -19.49 -3.19 10.22
C PRO A 237 -18.14 -3.74 10.71
N ALA A 238 -17.41 -4.45 9.84
CA ALA A 238 -16.07 -4.94 10.15
C ALA A 238 -15.06 -3.79 10.39
N GLY A 239 -15.18 -2.70 9.62
CA GLY A 239 -14.34 -1.51 9.74
C GLY A 239 -14.57 -0.74 11.05
N LYS A 240 -15.83 -0.53 11.47
CA LYS A 240 -16.18 0.12 12.74
C LYS A 240 -15.50 -0.54 13.94
N LYS A 241 -15.54 -1.88 14.02
CA LYS A 241 -14.87 -2.64 15.09
C LYS A 241 -13.36 -2.41 15.10
N LEU A 242 -12.73 -2.33 13.93
CA LEU A 242 -11.29 -2.05 13.81
C LEU A 242 -10.97 -0.62 14.27
N LEU A 243 -11.81 0.36 13.94
CA LEU A 243 -11.65 1.74 14.39
C LEU A 243 -11.85 1.90 15.90
N GLU A 244 -12.81 1.20 16.51
CA GLU A 244 -12.98 1.15 17.97
C GLU A 244 -11.73 0.60 18.66
N MET A 245 -11.14 -0.48 18.13
CA MET A 245 -9.88 -1.04 18.64
C MET A 245 -8.73 -0.02 18.55
N LYS A 246 -8.63 0.70 17.43
CA LYS A 246 -7.63 1.77 17.25
C LYS A 246 -7.84 2.91 18.26
N ALA A 247 -9.07 3.39 18.40
CA ALA A 247 -9.41 4.47 19.32
C ALA A 247 -9.07 4.11 20.77
N LYS A 248 -9.39 2.88 21.19
CA LYS A 248 -9.01 2.37 22.52
C LYS A 248 -7.48 2.30 22.70
N ALA A 249 -6.75 1.85 21.68
CA ALA A 249 -5.29 1.80 21.73
C ALA A 249 -4.67 3.20 21.87
N LEU A 250 -5.17 4.18 21.11
CA LEU A 250 -4.74 5.58 21.19
C LEU A 250 -5.05 6.19 22.56
N ALA A 251 -6.27 6.02 23.07
CA ALA A 251 -6.68 6.55 24.37
C ALA A 251 -5.88 5.93 25.53
N GLY A 252 -5.46 4.68 25.40
CA GLY A 252 -4.62 3.98 26.38
C GLY A 252 -3.13 4.29 26.29
N TYR A 253 -2.68 5.04 25.27
CA TYR A 253 -1.26 5.30 25.06
C TYR A 253 -0.76 6.54 25.80
N ASP A 254 0.16 6.33 26.73
CA ASP A 254 0.89 7.39 27.44
C ASP A 254 2.38 7.23 27.17
N SER A 255 2.95 8.12 26.35
CA SER A 255 4.34 8.06 25.92
C SER A 255 5.34 8.14 27.07
N LYS A 256 5.01 8.89 28.14
CA LYS A 256 5.86 9.01 29.34
C LYS A 256 5.87 7.71 30.12
N LYS A 257 4.69 7.13 30.39
CA LYS A 257 4.59 5.83 31.07
C LYS A 257 5.25 4.71 30.27
N VAL A 258 5.12 4.70 28.95
CA VAL A 258 5.80 3.73 28.08
C VAL A 258 7.32 3.84 28.21
N GLU A 259 7.86 5.06 28.19
CA GLU A 259 9.30 5.29 28.37
C GLU A 259 9.79 4.85 29.75
N GLU A 260 9.08 5.21 30.81
CA GLU A 260 9.41 4.79 32.18
C GLU A 260 9.37 3.26 32.34
N ASN A 261 8.32 2.61 31.83
CA ASN A 261 8.20 1.15 31.87
C ASN A 261 9.30 0.47 31.04
N PHE A 262 9.63 1.00 29.86
CA PHE A 262 10.71 0.46 29.04
C PHE A 262 12.07 0.57 29.74
N LYS A 263 12.37 1.71 30.39
CA LYS A 263 13.59 1.86 31.21
C LYS A 263 13.66 0.83 32.34
N LYS A 264 12.55 0.57 33.04
CA LYS A 264 12.47 -0.47 34.07
C LYS A 264 12.76 -1.86 33.49
N GLN A 265 12.13 -2.19 32.35
CA GLN A 265 12.36 -3.46 31.66
C GLN A 265 13.81 -3.62 31.20
N VAL A 266 14.44 -2.57 30.68
CA VAL A 266 15.86 -2.58 30.28
C VAL A 266 16.76 -2.85 31.48
N LYS A 267 16.48 -2.24 32.64
CA LYS A 267 17.22 -2.52 33.88
C LYS A 267 17.10 -4.00 34.28
N THR A 268 15.88 -4.52 34.37
CA THR A 268 15.64 -5.94 34.70
C THR A 268 16.27 -6.89 33.69
N PHE A 269 16.25 -6.53 32.39
CA PHE A 269 16.90 -7.32 31.35
C PHE A 269 18.42 -7.37 31.54
N LYS A 270 19.06 -6.23 31.84
CA LYS A 270 20.51 -6.18 32.10
C LYS A 270 20.89 -7.05 33.30
N GLU A 271 20.11 -7.00 34.38
CA GLU A 271 20.33 -7.83 35.58
C GLU A 271 20.22 -9.33 35.24
N LYS A 272 19.15 -9.74 34.54
CA LYS A 272 18.96 -11.13 34.09
C LYS A 272 20.05 -11.58 33.12
N LEU A 273 20.48 -10.72 32.21
CA LEU A 273 21.51 -11.03 31.23
C LEU A 273 22.86 -11.23 31.92
N ALA A 274 23.23 -10.34 32.85
CA ALA A 274 24.46 -10.47 33.64
C ALA A 274 24.45 -11.75 34.48
N GLN A 275 23.30 -12.12 35.06
CA GLN A 275 23.16 -13.38 35.78
C GLN A 275 23.35 -14.59 34.85
N TRP A 276 22.67 -14.60 33.70
CA TRP A 276 22.82 -15.64 32.70
C TRP A 276 24.25 -15.73 32.15
N GLU A 277 24.98 -14.61 32.05
CA GLU A 277 26.38 -14.61 31.61
C GLU A 277 27.31 -15.27 32.63
N LYS A 278 27.02 -15.15 33.94
CA LYS A 278 27.78 -15.80 35.00
C LYS A 278 27.52 -17.29 35.07
N ASP A 279 26.25 -17.69 35.04
CA ASP A 279 25.87 -19.10 35.27
C ASP A 279 25.74 -19.93 33.99
N LYS A 280 25.50 -19.29 32.83
CA LYS A 280 25.19 -19.91 31.53
C LYS A 280 24.05 -20.93 31.60
N LYS A 281 23.15 -20.80 32.57
CA LYS A 281 22.05 -21.74 32.79
C LYS A 281 20.76 -21.26 32.12
N GLY A 282 20.11 -22.17 31.40
CA GLY A 282 18.83 -21.90 30.74
C GLY A 282 18.93 -20.99 29.52
N ARG A 283 17.78 -20.49 29.07
CA ARG A 283 17.69 -19.66 27.85
C ARG A 283 18.22 -18.26 28.11
N LYS A 284 19.06 -17.76 27.20
CA LYS A 284 19.53 -16.36 27.21
C LYS A 284 18.33 -15.41 27.24
N PRO A 285 18.29 -14.46 28.20
CA PRO A 285 17.25 -13.45 28.24
C PRO A 285 17.14 -12.69 26.92
N ARG A 286 15.92 -12.36 26.50
CA ARG A 286 15.67 -11.50 25.34
C ARG A 286 15.48 -10.06 25.80
N GLY A 287 16.03 -9.11 25.05
CA GLY A 287 15.88 -7.69 25.32
C GLY A 287 14.42 -7.26 25.24
N PRO A 288 13.98 -6.29 26.06
CA PRO A 288 12.62 -5.78 26.00
C PRO A 288 12.39 -5.02 24.69
N ARG A 289 11.13 -4.93 24.27
CA ARG A 289 10.70 -4.10 23.15
C ARG A 289 9.83 -2.97 23.68
N LYS A 290 10.15 -1.74 23.30
CA LYS A 290 9.33 -0.58 23.62
C LYS A 290 8.00 -0.69 22.89
N VAL A 291 6.90 -0.45 23.60
CA VAL A 291 5.56 -0.38 22.99
C VAL A 291 5.55 0.78 21.99
N SER A 292 5.17 0.48 20.74
CA SER A 292 5.07 1.48 19.68
C SER A 292 3.87 2.40 19.90
N ASP A 293 4.01 3.67 19.54
CA ASP A 293 2.89 4.61 19.41
C ASP A 293 1.84 4.02 18.45
N PRO A 294 0.59 3.79 18.88
CA PRO A 294 -0.48 3.30 18.01
C PRO A 294 -0.73 4.19 16.80
N GLY A 295 -0.54 5.51 16.94
CA GLY A 295 -0.67 6.47 15.84
C GLY A 295 0.42 6.35 14.78
N LYS A 296 1.52 5.65 15.09
CA LYS A 296 2.63 5.37 14.18
C LYS A 296 2.80 3.87 13.92
N ASN A 297 1.83 3.07 14.35
CA ASN A 297 1.87 1.63 14.15
C ASN A 297 1.28 1.32 12.77
N PRO A 298 2.09 0.87 11.78
CA PRO A 298 1.62 0.61 10.42
C PRO A 298 0.54 -0.48 10.34
N SER A 299 0.38 -1.33 11.35
CA SER A 299 -0.69 -2.34 11.37
C SER A 299 -2.04 -1.79 11.89
N MET A 300 -2.07 -0.57 12.41
CA MET A 300 -3.32 0.06 12.85
C MET A 300 -4.10 0.57 11.64
N PRO A 301 -5.44 0.48 11.67
CA PRO A 301 -6.31 1.00 10.61
C PRO A 301 -5.91 2.41 10.16
N SER A 302 -5.90 2.62 8.84
CA SER A 302 -5.64 3.89 8.17
C SER A 302 -4.27 4.54 8.35
N THR A 303 -3.38 3.96 9.15
CA THR A 303 -2.08 4.61 9.42
C THR A 303 -1.15 4.63 8.21
N ILE A 304 -1.18 3.60 7.37
CA ILE A 304 -0.44 3.56 6.10
C ILE A 304 -1.15 4.41 5.05
N TYR A 305 -2.48 4.36 4.99
CA TYR A 305 -3.27 5.25 4.14
C TYR A 305 -2.83 6.70 4.37
N ASN A 306 -2.84 7.13 5.62
CA ASN A 306 -2.47 8.47 6.01
C ASN A 306 -1.01 8.84 5.66
N GLY A 307 -0.07 7.92 5.86
CA GLY A 307 1.35 8.19 5.67
C GLY A 307 1.85 8.07 4.22
N MET A 308 1.22 7.22 3.40
CA MET A 308 1.74 6.82 2.09
C MET A 308 0.73 7.00 0.95
N ILE A 309 -0.58 6.80 1.16
CA ILE A 309 -1.60 6.89 0.11
C ILE A 309 -2.17 8.32 0.02
N ALA A 310 -2.59 8.90 1.14
CA ALA A 310 -3.16 10.25 1.20
C ALA A 310 -2.28 11.32 0.53
N PRO A 311 -0.93 11.31 0.67
CA PRO A 311 -0.07 12.30 0.00
C PRO A 311 -0.14 12.26 -1.53
N ILE A 312 -0.42 11.11 -2.12
CA ILE A 312 -0.41 10.91 -3.58
C ILE A 312 -1.81 10.94 -4.21
N VAL A 313 -2.87 11.11 -3.39
CA VAL A 313 -4.24 11.26 -3.87
C VAL A 313 -4.29 12.39 -4.90
N GLY A 314 -4.82 12.09 -6.09
CA GLY A 314 -4.91 13.03 -7.21
C GLY A 314 -3.73 12.98 -8.19
N TYR A 315 -2.64 12.25 -7.89
CA TYR A 315 -1.60 11.97 -8.87
C TYR A 315 -2.21 11.14 -10.00
N GLY A 316 -2.16 11.66 -11.23
CA GLY A 316 -2.77 11.00 -12.39
C GLY A 316 -2.19 9.60 -12.58
N ASN A 317 -3.05 8.59 -12.68
CA ASN A 317 -2.67 7.20 -12.93
C ASN A 317 -3.81 6.45 -13.64
N ARG A 318 -3.49 5.28 -14.22
CA ARG A 318 -4.46 4.41 -14.91
C ARG A 318 -5.20 3.51 -13.93
N GLY A 319 -4.50 3.05 -12.89
CA GLY A 319 -4.96 2.03 -11.98
C GLY A 319 -3.91 1.65 -10.95
N ALA A 320 -4.27 0.67 -10.12
CA ALA A 320 -3.43 0.11 -9.09
C ALA A 320 -3.29 -1.40 -9.26
N ILE A 321 -2.08 -1.90 -8.99
CA ILE A 321 -1.83 -3.31 -8.73
C ILE A 321 -1.65 -3.55 -7.23
N TRP A 322 -2.21 -4.65 -6.74
CA TRP A 322 -2.32 -4.95 -5.31
C TRP A 322 -1.82 -6.36 -4.99
N TYR A 323 -0.87 -6.50 -4.05
CA TYR A 323 -0.47 -7.83 -3.57
C TYR A 323 -0.40 -7.84 -2.04
N GLN A 324 -1.52 -8.30 -1.47
CA GLN A 324 -1.73 -8.40 -0.04
C GLN A 324 -2.84 -9.41 0.26
N GLY A 325 -2.86 -9.93 1.48
CA GLY A 325 -3.93 -10.76 2.03
C GLY A 325 -3.43 -11.64 3.16
N GLU A 326 -2.12 -11.91 3.19
CA GLU A 326 -1.48 -12.81 4.14
C GLU A 326 -1.64 -12.33 5.59
N SER A 327 -1.61 -11.01 5.83
CA SER A 327 -1.88 -10.46 7.16
C SER A 327 -3.35 -10.62 7.58
N ASN A 328 -4.30 -10.57 6.66
CA ASN A 328 -5.72 -10.81 6.98
C ASN A 328 -5.98 -12.30 7.22
N ALA A 329 -5.35 -13.18 6.44
CA ALA A 329 -5.37 -14.65 6.64
C ALA A 329 -4.75 -15.09 7.97
N ASN A 330 -3.76 -14.36 8.49
CA ASN A 330 -3.15 -14.63 9.80
C ASN A 330 -3.73 -13.78 10.95
N GLY A 331 -4.62 -12.83 10.63
CA GLY A 331 -5.03 -11.75 11.55
C GLY A 331 -6.50 -11.78 11.96
N GLY A 332 -7.24 -12.84 11.62
CA GLY A 332 -8.63 -13.05 12.05
C GLY A 332 -9.66 -12.21 11.29
N THR A 333 -9.34 -11.76 10.07
CA THR A 333 -10.26 -10.99 9.19
C THR A 333 -10.44 -11.65 7.83
N ALA A 334 -10.16 -12.95 7.73
CA ALA A 334 -10.20 -13.70 6.48
C ALA A 334 -11.57 -13.65 5.80
N ARG A 335 -12.66 -13.86 6.55
CA ARG A 335 -14.05 -13.89 6.05
C ARG A 335 -14.67 -12.52 5.80
N SER A 336 -13.92 -11.44 6.00
CA SER A 336 -14.36 -10.08 5.69
C SER A 336 -13.46 -9.47 4.63
N TYR A 337 -12.64 -10.29 3.95
CA TYR A 337 -11.61 -9.79 3.07
C TYR A 337 -12.21 -9.19 1.80
N GLU A 338 -13.26 -9.80 1.24
CA GLU A 338 -13.98 -9.23 0.09
C GLU A 338 -14.51 -7.82 0.41
N GLU A 339 -15.21 -7.67 1.53
CA GLU A 339 -15.77 -6.38 1.97
C GLU A 339 -14.67 -5.34 2.22
N LEU A 340 -13.60 -5.72 2.92
CA LEU A 340 -12.50 -4.80 3.25
C LEU A 340 -11.70 -4.39 2.01
N LEU A 341 -11.48 -5.31 1.06
CA LEU A 341 -10.83 -5.01 -0.21
C LEU A 341 -11.72 -4.08 -1.06
N GLY A 342 -13.02 -4.39 -1.18
CA GLY A 342 -13.98 -3.54 -1.88
C GLY A 342 -14.01 -2.12 -1.31
N CYS A 343 -14.07 -1.99 0.02
CA CYS A 343 -14.03 -0.69 0.69
C CYS A 343 -12.73 0.08 0.41
N MET A 344 -11.57 -0.57 0.39
CA MET A 344 -10.31 0.09 0.00
C MET A 344 -10.35 0.58 -1.45
N VAL A 345 -10.84 -0.25 -2.37
CA VAL A 345 -10.95 0.10 -3.80
C VAL A 345 -11.86 1.30 -3.99
N ASP A 346 -13.04 1.28 -3.37
CA ASP A 346 -14.02 2.36 -3.49
C ASP A 346 -13.51 3.67 -2.85
N ASP A 347 -12.87 3.59 -1.69
CA ASP A 347 -12.21 4.72 -1.02
C ASP A 347 -11.19 5.39 -1.95
N TRP A 348 -10.35 4.59 -2.61
CA TRP A 348 -9.33 5.12 -3.51
C TRP A 348 -9.96 5.71 -4.78
N ARG A 349 -10.95 5.04 -5.39
CA ARG A 349 -11.67 5.59 -6.56
C ARG A 349 -12.33 6.92 -6.25
N GLN A 350 -13.01 7.02 -5.10
CA GLN A 350 -13.65 8.25 -4.66
C GLN A 350 -12.62 9.38 -4.50
N ARG A 351 -11.49 9.10 -3.84
CA ARG A 351 -10.44 10.09 -3.56
C ARG A 351 -9.71 10.55 -4.82
N TRP A 352 -9.48 9.66 -5.77
CA TRP A 352 -8.91 10.02 -7.08
C TRP A 352 -9.92 10.65 -8.03
N GLY A 353 -11.21 10.59 -7.71
CA GLY A 353 -12.29 11.15 -8.52
C GLY A 353 -12.44 10.50 -9.89
N HIS A 354 -11.98 9.25 -10.05
CA HIS A 354 -12.16 8.49 -11.28
C HIS A 354 -12.14 6.98 -11.02
N ASP A 355 -12.72 6.24 -11.97
CA ASP A 355 -12.84 4.78 -11.90
C ASP A 355 -11.50 4.11 -12.25
N LEU A 356 -10.62 4.01 -11.26
CA LEU A 356 -9.33 3.31 -11.35
C LEU A 356 -9.51 1.82 -11.63
N SER A 357 -8.66 1.26 -12.50
CA SER A 357 -8.52 -0.19 -12.63
C SER A 357 -7.81 -0.77 -11.40
N PHE A 358 -8.27 -1.91 -10.89
CA PHE A 358 -7.65 -2.57 -9.73
C PHE A 358 -7.36 -4.03 -10.01
N TYR A 359 -6.07 -4.40 -10.01
CA TYR A 359 -5.64 -5.77 -10.27
C TYR A 359 -4.87 -6.34 -9.09
N TRP A 360 -5.37 -7.42 -8.50
CA TRP A 360 -4.73 -8.06 -7.35
C TRP A 360 -4.15 -9.43 -7.64
N VAL A 361 -3.29 -9.90 -6.74
CA VAL A 361 -2.71 -11.23 -6.81
C VAL A 361 -3.42 -12.13 -5.81
N GLN A 362 -4.01 -13.24 -6.26
CA GLN A 362 -4.51 -14.27 -5.35
C GLN A 362 -3.33 -14.86 -4.58
N LEU A 363 -3.46 -15.09 -3.27
CA LEU A 363 -2.32 -15.56 -2.47
C LEU A 363 -1.73 -16.86 -3.06
N ALA A 364 -0.40 -16.98 -2.98
CA ALA A 364 0.31 -18.20 -3.37
C ALA A 364 0.03 -19.33 -2.37
N ASN A 365 0.39 -20.56 -2.74
CA ASN A 365 0.39 -21.68 -1.80
C ASN A 365 1.42 -21.44 -0.69
N PHE A 366 1.08 -21.77 0.55
CA PHE A 366 1.93 -21.63 1.72
C PHE A 366 1.58 -22.69 2.78
N ARG A 367 2.57 -23.09 3.59
CA ARG A 367 2.52 -24.16 4.63
C ARG A 367 2.58 -25.58 4.05
N GLU A 368 2.62 -26.56 4.95
CA GLU A 368 2.62 -27.98 4.58
C GLU A 368 1.37 -28.34 3.76
N PRO A 369 1.50 -29.23 2.76
CA PRO A 369 0.37 -29.68 1.97
C PRO A 369 -0.75 -30.28 2.81
N THR A 370 -1.99 -29.94 2.48
CA THR A 370 -3.15 -30.62 3.08
C THR A 370 -3.21 -32.06 2.59
N THR A 371 -3.42 -33.01 3.50
CA THR A 371 -3.53 -34.45 3.21
C THR A 371 -4.94 -35.01 3.37
N GLU A 372 -5.83 -34.28 4.05
CA GLU A 372 -7.20 -34.71 4.37
C GLU A 372 -8.24 -33.77 3.76
N ALA A 373 -9.29 -34.34 3.16
CA ALA A 373 -10.44 -33.58 2.69
C ALA A 373 -11.18 -32.93 3.87
N GLY A 374 -11.84 -31.80 3.62
CA GLY A 374 -12.54 -31.07 4.68
C GLY A 374 -11.66 -30.19 5.57
N THR A 375 -10.35 -30.14 5.33
CA THR A 375 -9.46 -29.24 6.07
C THR A 375 -9.79 -27.78 5.71
N GLU A 376 -9.98 -26.94 6.71
CA GLU A 376 -10.32 -25.53 6.54
C GLU A 376 -9.12 -24.64 6.92
N SER A 377 -8.92 -23.55 6.18
CA SER A 377 -7.87 -22.59 6.49
C SER A 377 -8.26 -21.17 6.10
N ASP A 378 -8.01 -20.22 7.00
CA ASP A 378 -8.15 -18.79 6.72
C ASP A 378 -7.35 -18.33 5.49
N TRP A 379 -6.30 -19.07 5.10
CA TRP A 379 -5.55 -18.78 3.88
C TRP A 379 -6.39 -18.97 2.62
N VAL A 380 -7.06 -20.11 2.49
CA VAL A 380 -7.90 -20.39 1.31
C VAL A 380 -9.23 -19.64 1.36
N VAL A 381 -9.71 -19.34 2.57
CA VAL A 381 -10.82 -18.40 2.73
C VAL A 381 -10.45 -17.04 2.10
N VAL A 382 -9.29 -16.45 2.41
CA VAL A 382 -8.87 -15.19 1.75
C VAL A 382 -8.71 -15.35 0.24
N GLN A 383 -8.19 -16.48 -0.24
CA GLN A 383 -8.07 -16.73 -1.69
C GLN A 383 -9.46 -16.78 -2.38
N ASP A 384 -10.47 -17.41 -1.75
CA ASP A 384 -11.84 -17.43 -2.30
C ASP A 384 -12.53 -16.07 -2.18
N GLU A 385 -12.31 -15.33 -1.11
CA GLU A 385 -12.80 -13.94 -0.95
C GLU A 385 -12.23 -13.03 -2.03
N MET A 386 -10.94 -13.19 -2.39
CA MET A 386 -10.33 -12.52 -3.55
C MET A 386 -10.98 -12.92 -4.87
N ARG A 387 -11.41 -14.19 -5.03
CA ARG A 387 -12.13 -14.64 -6.23
C ARG A 387 -13.52 -14.01 -6.27
N ARG A 388 -14.27 -14.02 -5.16
CA ARG A 388 -15.61 -13.41 -5.07
C ARG A 388 -15.55 -11.90 -5.34
N ALA A 389 -14.50 -11.23 -4.85
CA ALA A 389 -14.24 -9.83 -5.12
C ALA A 389 -14.16 -9.47 -6.62
N LEU A 390 -13.80 -10.40 -7.51
CA LEU A 390 -13.84 -10.14 -8.97
C LEU A 390 -15.25 -9.83 -9.46
N LYS A 391 -16.27 -10.42 -8.85
CA LYS A 391 -17.67 -10.22 -9.22
C LYS A 391 -18.23 -8.96 -8.58
N SER A 392 -17.86 -8.66 -7.33
CA SER A 392 -18.38 -7.51 -6.58
C SER A 392 -17.65 -6.20 -6.85
N ILE A 393 -16.42 -6.23 -7.35
CA ILE A 393 -15.63 -5.04 -7.67
C ILE A 393 -15.51 -4.91 -9.21
N PRO A 394 -16.24 -3.98 -9.86
CA PRO A 394 -16.10 -3.73 -11.29
C PRO A 394 -14.69 -3.25 -11.67
N LYS A 395 -14.34 -3.33 -12.96
CA LYS A 395 -13.05 -2.86 -13.51
C LYS A 395 -11.85 -3.42 -12.72
N SER A 396 -11.91 -4.71 -12.47
CA SER A 396 -10.94 -5.44 -11.67
C SER A 396 -10.44 -6.70 -12.35
N GLY A 397 -9.45 -7.35 -11.72
CA GLY A 397 -8.76 -8.51 -12.26
C GLY A 397 -7.88 -9.17 -11.21
N MET A 398 -7.57 -10.45 -11.42
CA MET A 398 -6.84 -11.25 -10.44
C MET A 398 -5.81 -12.15 -11.11
N ALA A 399 -4.55 -12.03 -10.69
CA ALA A 399 -3.50 -12.97 -11.04
C ALA A 399 -3.57 -14.18 -10.10
N VAL A 400 -3.95 -15.35 -10.64
CA VAL A 400 -3.90 -16.63 -9.92
C VAL A 400 -2.47 -17.15 -9.93
N ILE A 401 -1.92 -17.56 -8.78
CA ILE A 401 -0.50 -17.95 -8.64
C ILE A 401 -0.28 -19.15 -7.69
N ASN A 402 -1.27 -20.04 -7.57
CA ASN A 402 -1.15 -21.27 -6.78
C ASN A 402 -0.07 -22.24 -7.31
N ASP A 403 0.52 -21.97 -8.46
CA ASP A 403 1.61 -22.71 -9.08
C ASP A 403 3.01 -22.15 -8.78
N ILE A 404 3.09 -20.96 -8.17
CA ILE A 404 4.34 -20.21 -7.93
C ILE A 404 4.80 -20.25 -6.46
N GLY A 405 3.93 -20.68 -5.53
CA GLY A 405 4.18 -20.68 -4.08
C GLY A 405 5.24 -21.68 -3.59
N ASP A 406 5.61 -21.54 -2.32
CA ASP A 406 6.52 -22.44 -1.59
C ASP A 406 5.89 -22.81 -0.24
N ALA A 407 5.94 -24.09 0.13
CA ALA A 407 5.39 -24.59 1.39
C ALA A 407 6.05 -23.95 2.62
N ARG A 408 7.33 -23.56 2.53
CA ARG A 408 8.15 -23.09 3.66
C ARG A 408 8.47 -21.61 3.58
N ASP A 409 8.18 -20.96 2.45
CA ASP A 409 8.44 -19.54 2.24
C ASP A 409 7.17 -18.85 1.72
N ILE A 410 6.69 -17.88 2.49
CA ILE A 410 5.50 -17.07 2.13
C ILE A 410 5.81 -16.07 1.00
N HIS A 411 7.09 -15.91 0.65
CA HIS A 411 7.59 -14.96 -0.35
C HIS A 411 8.09 -15.68 -1.60
N PRO A 412 7.20 -16.08 -2.53
CA PRO A 412 7.64 -16.76 -3.76
C PRO A 412 8.57 -15.85 -4.58
N LYS A 413 9.70 -16.42 -5.03
CA LYS A 413 10.76 -15.64 -5.71
C LYS A 413 10.49 -15.37 -7.18
N ASN A 414 9.63 -16.15 -7.85
CA ASN A 414 9.24 -15.87 -9.23
C ASN A 414 8.24 -14.70 -9.26
N LYS A 415 8.76 -13.47 -9.19
CA LYS A 415 7.98 -12.23 -9.29
C LYS A 415 7.69 -11.82 -10.73
N HIS A 416 8.43 -12.39 -11.68
CA HIS A 416 8.28 -12.14 -13.11
C HIS A 416 6.87 -12.53 -13.57
N ASP A 417 6.51 -13.80 -13.38
CA ASP A 417 5.22 -14.31 -13.86
C ASP A 417 4.04 -13.68 -13.12
N VAL A 418 4.22 -13.29 -11.85
CA VAL A 418 3.19 -12.54 -11.09
C VAL A 418 2.91 -11.19 -11.75
N GLY A 419 3.97 -10.42 -12.06
CA GLY A 419 3.84 -9.12 -12.74
C GLY A 419 3.25 -9.25 -14.15
N GLU A 420 3.68 -10.25 -14.93
CA GLU A 420 3.13 -10.49 -16.26
C GLU A 420 1.65 -10.89 -16.22
N ARG A 421 1.23 -11.72 -15.26
CA ARG A 421 -0.19 -12.10 -15.10
C ARG A 421 -1.07 -10.91 -14.77
N LEU A 422 -0.60 -9.97 -13.94
CA LEU A 422 -1.30 -8.70 -13.71
C LEU A 422 -1.35 -7.85 -14.99
N ALA A 423 -0.25 -7.81 -15.76
CA ALA A 423 -0.18 -7.03 -16.99
C ALA A 423 -1.17 -7.52 -18.05
N ARG A 424 -1.47 -8.82 -18.11
CA ARG A 424 -2.51 -9.38 -19.01
C ARG A 424 -3.86 -8.73 -18.77
N TRP A 425 -4.26 -8.53 -17.51
CA TRP A 425 -5.50 -7.83 -17.16
C TRP A 425 -5.53 -6.40 -17.68
N ALA A 426 -4.47 -5.63 -17.41
CA ALA A 426 -4.34 -4.25 -17.90
C ALA A 426 -4.35 -4.16 -19.42
N LEU A 427 -3.60 -5.02 -20.11
CA LEU A 427 -3.52 -5.05 -21.58
C LEU A 427 -4.89 -5.24 -22.23
N VAL A 428 -5.69 -6.17 -21.69
CA VAL A 428 -7.03 -6.47 -22.24
C VAL A 428 -8.03 -5.38 -21.86
N GLN A 429 -8.11 -5.01 -20.59
CA GLN A 429 -9.18 -4.14 -20.09
C GLN A 429 -8.91 -2.65 -20.33
N ASP A 430 -7.67 -2.17 -20.20
CA ASP A 430 -7.33 -0.74 -20.33
C ASP A 430 -6.80 -0.37 -21.72
N TYR A 431 -6.23 -1.33 -22.43
CA TYR A 431 -5.50 -1.07 -23.68
C TYR A 431 -6.05 -1.83 -24.90
N GLY A 432 -7.14 -2.58 -24.74
CA GLY A 432 -7.89 -3.21 -25.84
C GLY A 432 -7.15 -4.34 -26.55
N LYS A 433 -6.12 -4.94 -25.93
CA LYS A 433 -5.34 -6.06 -26.49
C LYS A 433 -6.10 -7.39 -26.36
N LYS A 434 -7.17 -7.55 -27.15
CA LYS A 434 -8.13 -8.68 -27.04
C LYS A 434 -7.54 -10.06 -27.32
N ASP A 435 -6.41 -10.14 -28.02
CA ASP A 435 -5.75 -11.42 -28.34
C ASP A 435 -4.95 -11.99 -27.15
N VAL A 436 -4.80 -11.23 -26.07
CA VAL A 436 -4.13 -11.69 -24.85
C VAL A 436 -5.11 -12.51 -24.02
N VAL A 437 -4.77 -13.78 -23.77
CA VAL A 437 -5.49 -14.59 -22.77
C VAL A 437 -5.26 -14.01 -21.38
N ILE A 438 -6.35 -13.51 -20.80
CA ILE A 438 -6.33 -12.65 -19.61
C ILE A 438 -6.08 -13.42 -18.29
N SER A 439 -6.64 -14.62 -18.16
CA SER A 439 -6.63 -15.42 -16.94
C SER A 439 -6.71 -16.92 -17.24
N GLY A 440 -6.38 -17.74 -16.24
CA GLY A 440 -6.78 -19.15 -16.16
C GLY A 440 -8.23 -19.32 -15.74
N PRO A 441 -8.72 -20.57 -15.61
CA PRO A 441 -10.12 -20.86 -15.33
C PRO A 441 -10.63 -20.24 -14.02
N LEU A 442 -11.77 -19.56 -14.09
CA LEU A 442 -12.47 -18.98 -12.92
C LEU A 442 -13.86 -19.61 -12.80
N TYR A 443 -14.20 -20.13 -11.62
CA TYR A 443 -15.50 -20.76 -11.38
C TYR A 443 -16.66 -19.82 -11.73
N SER A 444 -17.57 -20.27 -12.61
CA SER A 444 -18.73 -19.49 -13.05
C SER A 444 -20.09 -20.15 -12.74
N GLY A 445 -20.11 -21.45 -12.46
CA GLY A 445 -21.34 -22.13 -12.02
C GLY A 445 -21.22 -23.64 -11.97
N MET A 446 -22.29 -24.29 -11.48
CA MET A 446 -22.39 -25.75 -11.43
C MET A 446 -23.78 -26.25 -11.82
N GLU A 447 -23.84 -27.50 -12.28
CA GLU A 447 -25.08 -28.26 -12.48
C GLU A 447 -24.93 -29.68 -11.90
N LYS A 448 -26.01 -30.23 -11.34
CA LYS A 448 -26.04 -31.62 -10.87
C LYS A 448 -26.58 -32.50 -12.00
N LYS A 449 -25.84 -33.54 -12.36
CA LYS A 449 -26.22 -34.45 -13.45
C LYS A 449 -25.73 -35.86 -13.15
N ASP A 450 -26.63 -36.83 -13.17
CA ASP A 450 -26.33 -38.27 -13.06
C ASP A 450 -25.42 -38.63 -11.87
N GLY A 451 -25.70 -38.06 -10.69
CA GLY A 451 -24.91 -38.27 -9.47
C GLY A 451 -23.56 -37.56 -9.46
N LYS A 452 -23.32 -36.63 -10.39
CA LYS A 452 -22.11 -35.81 -10.51
C LYS A 452 -22.44 -34.33 -10.34
N ILE A 453 -21.43 -33.54 -10.04
CA ILE A 453 -21.47 -32.08 -10.18
C ILE A 453 -20.59 -31.72 -11.38
N VAL A 454 -21.16 -31.05 -12.37
CA VAL A 454 -20.45 -30.53 -13.53
C VAL A 454 -20.22 -29.03 -13.31
N VAL A 455 -18.95 -28.63 -13.29
CA VAL A 455 -18.53 -27.24 -13.03
C VAL A 455 -18.16 -26.55 -14.35
N SER A 456 -18.64 -25.32 -14.49
CA SER A 456 -18.33 -24.41 -15.59
C SER A 456 -17.36 -23.33 -15.11
N PHE A 457 -16.54 -22.83 -16.04
CA PHE A 457 -15.56 -21.80 -15.78
C PHE A 457 -15.59 -20.72 -16.85
N ASP A 458 -15.34 -19.48 -16.45
CA ASP A 458 -14.84 -18.45 -17.36
C ASP A 458 -13.36 -18.73 -17.68
N HIS A 459 -12.89 -18.27 -18.83
CA HIS A 459 -11.49 -18.45 -19.29
C HIS A 459 -11.04 -19.92 -19.39
N SER A 460 -11.95 -20.79 -19.80
CA SER A 460 -11.81 -22.26 -19.84
C SER A 460 -11.27 -22.82 -21.15
N SER A 461 -11.00 -21.98 -22.15
CA SER A 461 -10.60 -22.50 -23.47
C SER A 461 -9.34 -23.37 -23.39
N GLY A 462 -9.46 -24.59 -23.89
CA GLY A 462 -8.37 -25.58 -23.89
C GLY A 462 -8.03 -26.15 -22.51
N LEU A 463 -9.01 -26.36 -21.63
CA LEU A 463 -8.78 -26.99 -20.31
C LEU A 463 -7.90 -28.25 -20.43
N LYS A 464 -6.88 -28.31 -19.58
CA LYS A 464 -5.96 -29.44 -19.49
C LYS A 464 -5.38 -29.56 -18.09
N THR A 465 -4.64 -30.64 -17.86
CA THR A 465 -3.80 -30.78 -16.67
C THR A 465 -2.37 -30.34 -16.98
N ARG A 466 -1.77 -29.59 -16.07
CA ARG A 466 -0.41 -29.05 -16.25
C ARG A 466 0.66 -30.13 -16.36
N ASP A 467 0.41 -31.29 -15.78
CA ASP A 467 1.35 -32.41 -15.68
C ASP A 467 0.93 -33.66 -16.47
N GLY A 468 -0.16 -33.59 -17.24
CA GLY A 468 -0.70 -34.70 -18.02
C GLY A 468 -1.29 -35.84 -17.19
N LYS A 469 -1.44 -35.67 -15.87
CA LYS A 469 -2.05 -36.65 -14.97
C LYS A 469 -3.54 -36.37 -14.79
N ASP A 470 -4.23 -37.29 -14.11
CA ASP A 470 -5.61 -37.11 -13.70
C ASP A 470 -5.79 -35.83 -12.86
N LEU A 471 -6.98 -35.24 -12.92
CA LEU A 471 -7.31 -34.07 -12.11
C LEU A 471 -7.25 -34.41 -10.62
N GLN A 472 -6.59 -33.55 -9.86
CA GLN A 472 -6.43 -33.70 -8.41
C GLN A 472 -7.04 -32.51 -7.67
N ARG A 473 -7.14 -32.63 -6.35
CA ARG A 473 -7.55 -31.55 -5.43
C ARG A 473 -8.98 -31.04 -5.61
N PHE A 474 -9.87 -31.91 -6.06
CA PHE A 474 -11.31 -31.71 -5.93
C PHE A 474 -11.82 -32.40 -4.67
N GLU A 475 -12.69 -31.72 -3.94
CA GLU A 475 -13.45 -32.28 -2.83
C GLU A 475 -14.94 -32.16 -3.14
N ILE A 476 -15.72 -33.14 -2.71
CA ILE A 476 -17.17 -33.22 -2.93
C ILE A 476 -17.86 -33.57 -1.62
N ALA A 477 -19.04 -32.99 -1.39
CA ALA A 477 -19.86 -33.25 -0.22
C ALA A 477 -21.33 -33.44 -0.62
N ASP A 478 -22.06 -34.20 0.19
CA ASP A 478 -23.51 -34.39 0.10
C ASP A 478 -24.27 -33.42 1.01
N VAL A 479 -25.53 -33.72 1.34
CA VAL A 479 -26.36 -32.90 2.22
C VAL A 479 -25.85 -32.84 3.66
N ASP A 480 -25.09 -33.83 4.11
CA ASP A 480 -24.54 -33.90 5.47
C ASP A 480 -23.26 -33.05 5.60
N GLY A 481 -22.75 -32.53 4.47
CA GLY A 481 -21.65 -31.55 4.44
C GLY A 481 -20.28 -32.14 4.74
N LYS A 482 -20.13 -33.47 4.78
CA LYS A 482 -18.85 -34.12 4.99
C LYS A 482 -18.07 -34.19 3.67
N TRP A 483 -16.97 -33.43 3.60
CA TRP A 483 -16.07 -33.41 2.44
C TRP A 483 -15.33 -34.74 2.26
N GLN A 484 -15.25 -35.20 1.01
CA GLN A 484 -14.45 -36.35 0.57
C GLN A 484 -13.62 -35.95 -0.65
N TRP A 485 -12.45 -36.56 -0.83
CA TRP A 485 -11.70 -36.42 -2.08
C TRP A 485 -12.52 -36.92 -3.25
N ALA A 486 -12.58 -36.17 -4.34
CA ALA A 486 -13.42 -36.49 -5.49
C ALA A 486 -12.60 -36.98 -6.69
N GLN A 487 -13.22 -37.81 -7.52
CA GLN A 487 -12.77 -38.06 -8.88
C GLN A 487 -13.24 -36.91 -9.77
N ALA A 488 -12.42 -36.53 -10.74
CA ALA A 488 -12.75 -35.46 -11.67
C ALA A 488 -12.23 -35.75 -13.08
N LYS A 489 -12.97 -35.33 -14.11
CA LYS A 489 -12.59 -35.46 -15.52
C LYS A 489 -12.98 -34.20 -16.29
N ILE A 490 -12.09 -33.76 -17.17
CA ILE A 490 -12.37 -32.68 -18.14
C ILE A 490 -13.34 -33.21 -19.20
N ASP A 491 -14.42 -32.47 -19.43
CA ASP A 491 -15.44 -32.73 -20.45
C ASP A 491 -15.67 -31.45 -21.27
N GLY A 492 -14.96 -31.34 -22.40
CA GLY A 492 -14.86 -30.09 -23.16
C GLY A 492 -14.24 -28.97 -22.33
N GLU A 493 -14.97 -27.88 -22.12
CA GLU A 493 -14.56 -26.72 -21.31
C GLU A 493 -15.13 -26.76 -19.87
N LYS A 494 -15.72 -27.90 -19.47
CA LYS A 494 -16.26 -28.15 -18.14
C LYS A 494 -15.46 -29.24 -17.43
N VAL A 495 -15.69 -29.38 -16.13
CA VAL A 495 -15.15 -30.49 -15.32
C VAL A 495 -16.30 -31.23 -14.66
N ALA A 496 -16.39 -32.55 -14.87
CA ALA A 496 -17.33 -33.42 -14.16
C ALA A 496 -16.66 -34.01 -12.92
N ILE A 497 -17.27 -33.84 -11.75
CA ILE A 497 -16.75 -34.27 -10.44
C ILE A 497 -17.74 -35.22 -9.76
N TRP A 498 -17.24 -36.32 -9.19
CA TRP A 498 -18.07 -37.31 -8.52
C TRP A 498 -17.29 -38.09 -7.44
N HIS A 499 -18.03 -38.85 -6.64
CA HIS A 499 -17.48 -39.86 -5.72
C HIS A 499 -18.42 -41.06 -5.72
N ASP A 500 -17.89 -42.28 -5.89
CA ASP A 500 -18.72 -43.48 -6.12
C ASP A 500 -19.75 -43.76 -5.01
N ALA A 501 -19.42 -43.40 -3.76
CA ALA A 501 -20.31 -43.55 -2.60
C ALA A 501 -21.33 -42.41 -2.43
N ILE A 502 -21.16 -41.26 -3.08
CA ILE A 502 -22.05 -40.10 -2.92
C ILE A 502 -23.01 -40.03 -4.11
N LYS A 503 -24.28 -40.38 -3.88
CA LYS A 503 -25.30 -40.41 -4.96
C LYS A 503 -25.97 -39.06 -5.22
N ASN A 504 -26.07 -38.21 -4.18
CA ASN A 504 -26.73 -36.90 -4.25
C ASN A 504 -25.76 -35.79 -3.81
N PRO A 505 -24.69 -35.52 -4.56
CA PRO A 505 -23.73 -34.49 -4.19
C PRO A 505 -24.39 -33.10 -4.19
N THR A 506 -23.98 -32.25 -3.25
CA THR A 506 -24.53 -30.90 -3.10
C THR A 506 -23.51 -29.80 -3.37
N LYS A 507 -22.23 -30.05 -3.05
CA LYS A 507 -21.16 -29.06 -3.16
C LYS A 507 -19.87 -29.68 -3.67
N VAL A 508 -19.08 -28.88 -4.38
CA VAL A 508 -17.69 -29.19 -4.70
C VAL A 508 -16.79 -28.01 -4.38
N ARG A 509 -15.52 -28.29 -4.13
CA ARG A 509 -14.48 -27.28 -4.01
C ARG A 509 -13.19 -27.76 -4.66
N TYR A 510 -12.42 -26.85 -5.20
CA TYR A 510 -11.14 -27.13 -5.87
C TYR A 510 -10.02 -26.34 -5.21
N ALA A 511 -8.87 -27.01 -5.05
CA ALA A 511 -7.65 -26.42 -4.49
C ALA A 511 -7.90 -25.71 -3.13
N TRP A 512 -8.86 -26.23 -2.34
CA TRP A 512 -9.30 -25.61 -1.09
C TRP A 512 -8.35 -25.91 0.09
N ALA A 513 -7.17 -25.31 0.08
CA ALA A 513 -6.14 -25.53 1.09
C ALA A 513 -5.15 -24.35 1.15
N SER A 514 -4.43 -24.18 2.27
CA SER A 514 -3.27 -23.26 2.29
C SER A 514 -2.21 -23.67 1.26
N ASN A 515 -2.02 -24.97 1.09
CA ASN A 515 -1.15 -25.54 0.08
C ASN A 515 -1.82 -26.75 -0.62
N PRO A 516 -2.49 -26.51 -1.75
CA PRO A 516 -3.11 -27.56 -2.58
C PRO A 516 -2.08 -28.25 -3.50
N LEU A 517 -0.94 -28.73 -2.96
CA LEU A 517 0.09 -29.42 -3.74
C LEU A 517 -0.52 -30.53 -4.61
N GLY A 518 -0.37 -30.46 -5.94
CA GLY A 518 -1.01 -31.38 -6.88
C GLY A 518 -2.19 -30.77 -7.65
N ALA A 519 -2.68 -29.58 -7.26
CA ALA A 519 -3.62 -28.82 -8.08
C ALA A 519 -3.01 -28.56 -9.47
N ASN A 520 -3.68 -29.08 -10.50
CA ASN A 520 -3.14 -29.18 -11.85
C ASN A 520 -4.08 -28.71 -12.95
N LEU A 521 -5.29 -28.23 -12.65
CA LEU A 521 -6.20 -27.67 -13.65
C LEU A 521 -5.67 -26.32 -14.18
N VAL A 522 -5.48 -26.24 -15.50
CA VAL A 522 -5.07 -25.04 -16.24
C VAL A 522 -5.90 -24.90 -17.52
N ASN A 523 -5.90 -23.73 -18.14
CA ASN A 523 -6.42 -23.55 -19.50
C ASN A 523 -5.36 -23.89 -20.58
N GLY A 524 -5.70 -23.64 -21.86
CA GLY A 524 -4.85 -23.94 -23.00
C GLY A 524 -3.47 -23.28 -22.94
N GLU A 525 -3.41 -22.06 -22.38
CA GLU A 525 -2.19 -21.28 -22.17
C GLU A 525 -1.36 -21.74 -20.95
N GLY A 526 -1.86 -22.70 -20.18
CA GLY A 526 -1.21 -23.16 -18.97
C GLY A 526 -1.40 -22.25 -17.76
N LEU A 527 -2.34 -21.28 -17.82
CA LEU A 527 -2.67 -20.44 -16.67
C LEU A 527 -3.53 -21.24 -15.65
N PRO A 528 -3.20 -21.20 -14.35
CA PRO A 528 -3.86 -22.01 -13.33
C PRO A 528 -5.30 -21.57 -13.04
N ALA A 529 -6.13 -22.56 -12.72
CA ALA A 529 -7.46 -22.31 -12.17
C ALA A 529 -7.36 -21.76 -10.74
N SER A 530 -8.22 -20.77 -10.43
CA SER A 530 -8.41 -20.27 -9.05
C SER A 530 -9.00 -21.36 -8.15
N CYS A 531 -8.68 -21.32 -6.85
CA CYS A 531 -9.48 -22.07 -5.87
C CYS A 531 -10.94 -21.59 -5.89
N PHE A 532 -11.88 -22.45 -5.53
CA PHE A 532 -13.28 -22.10 -5.35
C PHE A 532 -13.99 -23.13 -4.47
N THR A 533 -15.13 -22.73 -3.92
CA THR A 533 -16.17 -23.62 -3.41
C THR A 533 -17.50 -23.23 -4.06
N THR A 534 -18.36 -24.19 -4.37
CA THR A 534 -19.67 -23.90 -4.98
C THR A 534 -20.59 -23.18 -4.00
N GLU A 535 -21.24 -22.13 -4.49
CA GLU A 535 -22.15 -21.25 -3.75
C GLU A 535 -23.57 -21.80 -3.67
#